data_AF-A0A183NME3-F1
#
_entry.id   AF-A0A183NME3-F1
#
_cell.length_a   1.000
_cell.length_b   1.000
_cell.length_c   1.000
_cell.angle_alpha   90.00
_cell.angle_beta   90.00
_cell.angle_gamma   90.00
#
_symmetry.space_group_name_H-M   'P 1'
#
loop_
_entity.id
_entity.type
_entity.pdbx_description
1 polymer ?
#
loop_
_entity_poly.entity_id
_entity_poly.type
_entity_poly.pdbx_seq_one_letter_code
_entity_poly.pdbx_strand_id
1 'polypeptide(L)' 'MLYGTLLEFCTDDTCPIMSAGPKYEYHWADGQTVKKPLKCSAPHYIDCLMIWIQKQLENEAIFPSKIGRFLFD' A
#
# COMPACT_ATOMS: atom_id res chain seq x y z
N MET A 1 -11.96 8.59 4.85
CA MET A 1 -11.07 7.40 4.83
C MET A 1 -11.85 6.21 5.35
N LEU A 2 -12.05 5.18 4.52
CA LEU A 2 -12.83 3.99 4.91
C LEU A 2 -12.06 3.09 5.87
N TYR A 3 -10.80 2.78 5.55
CA TYR A 3 -9.99 1.87 6.37
C TYR A 3 -9.74 2.40 7.80
N GLY A 4 -9.70 3.72 7.97
CA GLY A 4 -9.52 4.35 9.28
C GLY A 4 -10.62 4.01 10.30
N THR A 5 -11.84 3.67 9.86
CA THR A 5 -12.93 3.27 10.76
C THR A 5 -12.86 1.79 11.16
N LEU A 6 -11.94 1.02 10.58
CA LEU A 6 -11.80 -0.43 10.79
C LEU A 6 -10.53 -0.83 11.54
N LEU A 7 -9.60 0.11 11.74
CA LEU A 7 -8.28 -0.13 12.34
C LEU A 7 -8.36 -0.82 13.71
N GLU A 8 -9.36 -0.49 14.52
CA GLU A 8 -9.54 -1.10 15.85
C GLU A 8 -10.03 -2.56 15.79
N PHE A 9 -10.63 -2.98 14.68
CA PHE A 9 -11.14 -4.34 14.49
C PHE A 9 -10.18 -5.23 13.70
N CYS A 10 -9.33 -4.62 12.85
CA CYS A 10 -8.36 -5.31 12.00
C CYS A 10 -6.97 -5.27 12.67
N THR A 11 -6.70 -6.25 13.54
CA THR A 11 -5.43 -6.40 14.25
C THR A 11 -4.64 -7.59 13.72
N ASP A 12 -3.39 -7.75 14.18
CA ASP A 12 -2.59 -8.93 13.85
C ASP A 12 -3.24 -10.25 14.30
N ASP A 13 -4.04 -10.22 15.37
CA ASP A 13 -4.73 -11.40 15.89
C ASP A 13 -6.02 -11.70 15.12
N THR A 14 -6.81 -10.69 14.78
CA THR A 14 -8.09 -10.89 14.07
C THR A 14 -7.91 -11.10 12.58
N CYS A 15 -6.86 -10.51 12.00
CA CYS A 15 -6.55 -10.54 10.58
C CYS A 15 -5.07 -10.92 10.34
N PRO A 16 -4.63 -12.13 10.74
CA PRO A 16 -3.22 -12.53 10.75
C PRO A 16 -2.60 -12.71 9.36
N ILE A 17 -3.44 -12.75 8.32
CA ILE A 17 -3.03 -12.77 6.92
C ILE A 17 -3.84 -11.73 6.13
N MET A 18 -3.21 -11.04 5.19
CA MET A 18 -3.94 -10.22 4.24
C MET A 18 -4.69 -11.12 3.25
N SER A 19 -6.02 -11.12 3.31
CA SER A 19 -6.88 -12.00 2.49
C SER A 19 -8.15 -11.32 2.01
N ALA A 20 -8.74 -11.85 0.93
CA ALA A 20 -10.07 -11.50 0.45
C ALA A 20 -10.95 -12.75 0.40
N GLY A 21 -11.42 -13.16 1.58
CA GLY A 21 -12.09 -14.44 1.77
C GLY A 21 -11.12 -15.63 1.70
N PRO A 22 -11.64 -16.87 1.74
CA PRO A 22 -10.81 -18.07 1.92
C PRO A 22 -9.97 -18.45 0.69
N LYS A 23 -10.23 -17.85 -0.48
CA LYS A 23 -9.60 -18.22 -1.75
C LYS A 23 -8.37 -17.40 -2.10
N TYR A 24 -8.21 -16.23 -1.50
CA TYR A 24 -7.21 -15.25 -1.93
C TYR A 24 -6.41 -14.75 -0.73
N GLU A 25 -5.10 -14.93 -0.81
CA GLU A 25 -4.12 -14.40 0.12
C GLU A 25 -3.19 -13.46 -0.66
N TYR A 26 -2.92 -12.28 -0.11
CA TYR A 26 -2.06 -11.28 -0.72
C TYR A 26 -0.74 -11.18 0.03
N HIS A 27 0.37 -11.18 -0.71
CA HIS A 27 1.72 -11.05 -0.17
C HIS A 27 2.32 -9.71 -0.57
N TRP A 28 2.97 -9.04 0.37
CA TRP A 28 3.51 -7.71 0.13
C TRP A 28 4.86 -7.74 -0.58
N ALA A 29 5.01 -6.97 -1.63
CA ALA A 29 6.29 -6.64 -2.25
C ALA A 29 6.20 -5.25 -2.89
N ASP A 30 7.21 -4.41 -2.70
CA ASP A 30 7.30 -3.07 -3.32
C ASP A 30 8.27 -3.02 -4.51
N GLY A 31 8.94 -4.14 -4.79
CA GLY A 31 9.96 -4.26 -5.85
C GLY A 31 11.28 -3.52 -5.58
N GLN A 32 11.37 -2.78 -4.47
CA GLN A 32 12.54 -1.99 -4.10
C GLN A 32 13.17 -2.51 -2.81
N THR A 33 12.50 -2.32 -1.67
CA THR A 33 12.97 -2.74 -0.34
C THR A 33 12.59 -4.18 -0.03
N VAL A 34 11.42 -4.61 -0.48
CA VAL A 34 10.88 -5.97 -0.35
C VAL A 34 10.74 -6.57 -1.74
N LYS A 35 11.81 -7.25 -2.18
CA LYS A 35 11.88 -7.88 -3.52
C LYS A 35 11.20 -9.25 -3.57
N LYS A 36 11.15 -9.97 -2.45
CA LYS A 36 10.45 -11.26 -2.34
C LYS A 36 9.14 -11.02 -1.61
N PRO A 37 7.99 -11.47 -2.15
CA PRO A 37 6.70 -11.30 -1.50
C PRO A 37 6.71 -11.86 -0.07
N LEU A 38 6.38 -11.00 0.90
CA LEU A 38 6.32 -11.31 2.32
C LEU A 38 4.87 -11.61 2.72
N LYS A 39 4.68 -12.70 3.46
CA LYS A 39 3.44 -12.95 4.19
C LYS A 39 3.38 -12.03 5.40
N CYS A 40 2.32 -11.25 5.52
CA CYS A 40 2.09 -10.37 6.65
C CYS A 40 0.59 -10.30 6.98
N SER A 41 0.29 -9.76 8.16
CA SER A 41 -1.07 -9.49 8.60
C SER A 41 -1.75 -8.46 7.70
N ALA A 42 -3.08 -8.45 7.69
CA ALA A 42 -3.85 -7.46 6.94
C ALA A 42 -3.51 -6.01 7.32
N PRO A 43 -3.44 -5.62 8.62
CA PRO A 43 -3.09 -4.25 8.97
C PRO A 43 -1.68 -3.86 8.51
N HIS A 44 -0.71 -4.76 8.68
CA HIS A 44 0.66 -4.50 8.23
C HIS A 44 0.76 -4.34 6.71
N TYR A 45 0.04 -5.18 5.96
CA TYR A 45 -0.03 -5.07 4.50
C TYR A 45 -0.61 -3.72 4.09
N ILE A 46 -1.71 -3.30 4.70
CA ILE A 46 -2.39 -2.05 4.33
C ILE A 46 -1.52 -0.84 4.70
N ASP A 47 -0.82 -0.85 5.84
CA ASP A 47 0.12 0.21 6.21
C ASP A 47 1.24 0.34 5.17
N CYS A 48 1.87 -0.78 4.80
CA CYS A 48 2.90 -0.80 3.77
C CYS A 48 2.37 -0.28 2.42
N LEU A 49 1.16 -0.70 2.05
CA LEU A 49 0.47 -0.25 0.84
C LEU A 49 0.23 1.26 0.84
N MET A 50 -0.31 1.81 1.94
CA MET A 50 -0.62 3.24 2.03
C MET A 50 0.64 4.10 1.99
N ILE A 51 1.71 3.66 2.67
CA ILE A 51 3.04 4.31 2.60
C ILE A 51 3.57 4.28 1.16
N TRP A 52 3.46 3.14 0.48
CA TRP A 52 3.91 3.01 -0.90
C TRP A 52 3.13 3.91 -1.85
N ILE A 53 1.81 3.97 -1.72
CA ILE A 53 0.93 4.86 -2.51
C ILE A 53 1.34 6.30 -2.30
N GLN A 54 1.54 6.73 -1.05
CA GLN A 54 1.97 8.09 -0.74
C GLN A 54 3.29 8.44 -1.45
N LYS A 55 4.29 7.54 -1.38
CA LYS A 55 5.55 7.74 -2.10
C LYS A 55 5.39 7.85 -3.61
N GLN A 56 4.42 7.15 -4.20
CA GLN A 56 4.14 7.30 -5.63
C GLN A 56 3.54 8.68 -5.92
N LEU A 57 2.55 9.10 -5.12
CA LEU A 57 1.89 10.40 -5.28
C LEU A 57 2.85 11.58 -5.11
N GLU A 58 3.85 11.44 -4.24
CA GLU A 58 4.91 12.44 -4.02
C GLU A 58 6.01 12.40 -5.10
N ASN A 59 6.03 11.39 -5.97
CA ASN A 59 7.03 11.27 -7.02
C ASN A 59 6.66 12.14 -8.23
N GLU A 60 7.31 13.30 -8.35
CA GLU A 60 7.13 14.25 -9.46
C GLU A 60 7.38 13.66 -10.87
N ALA A 61 8.10 12.55 -10.99
CA ALA A 61 8.27 11.87 -12.27
C ALA A 61 7.03 11.05 -12.67
N ILE A 62 6.24 10.59 -11.69
CA ILE A 62 4.99 9.85 -11.92
C ILE A 62 3.79 10.82 -11.90
N PHE A 63 3.71 11.66 -10.88
CA PHE A 63 2.66 12.65 -10.65
C PHE A 63 3.26 14.06 -10.57
N PRO A 64 3.54 14.72 -11.71
CA PRO A 64 4.07 16.07 -11.71
C PRO A 64 3.04 17.07 -11.16
N SER A 65 3.42 17.83 -10.13
CA SER A 65 2.54 18.81 -9.49
C SER A 65 2.73 20.23 -10.03
N LYS A 66 3.86 20.49 -10.71
CA LYS A 66 4.16 21.79 -11.32
C LYS A 66 3.39 21.98 -12.62
N ILE A 67 2.60 23.05 -12.68
CA ILE A 67 1.89 23.48 -13.89
C ILE A 67 2.92 23.73 -15.00
N GLY A 68 2.67 23.17 -16.19
CA GLY A 68 3.46 23.45 -17.39
C GLY A 68 4.70 22.59 -17.60
N ARG A 69 4.96 21.56 -16.77
CA ARG A 69 6.12 20.67 -16.95
C ARG A 69 6.15 19.94 -18.31
N PHE A 70 4.99 19.70 -18.92
CA PHE A 70 4.88 19.09 -20.26
C PHE A 70 4.80 20.11 -21.41
N LEU A 71 4.82 21.41 -21.13
CA LEU A 71 4.54 22.46 -22.13
C LEU A 71 5.78 23.26 -22.55
N PHE A 72 6.97 22.95 -22.03
CA PHE A 72 8.20 23.70 -22.34
C PHE A 72 9.47 22.83 -22.52
N ASP A 73 9.34 21.51 -22.67
CA ASP A 73 10.44 20.64 -23.11
C ASP A 73 10.34 20.34 -24.62
#